data_AF-R7EJC7-F1
#
_entry.id   AF-R7EJC7-F1
#
_cell.length_a   1.000
_cell.length_b   1.000
_cell.length_c   1.000
_cell.angle_alpha   90.00
_cell.angle_beta   90.00
_cell.angle_gamma   90.00
#
_symmetry.space_group_name_H-M   'P 1'
#
loop_
_entity.id
_entity.type
_entity.pdbx_description
1 polymer ?
#
loop_
_entity_poly.entity_id
_entity_poly.type
_entity_poly.pdbx_seq_one_letter_code
_entity_poly.pdbx_strand_id
1 'polypeptide(L)'
;MELYRLREPGMDDIAMMKEFRKDYWINLENNFYETTFFTWNRFETEYSILKGDGFFVPDTNTIVLPSVDEDTIIAALKKWMTQL
;
A
#
# COMPACT_ATOMS: atom_id res chain seq x y z
N MET A 1 -14.17 2.49 -8.87
CA MET A 1 -12.95 2.49 -8.03
C MET A 1 -12.01 3.54 -8.57
N GLU A 2 -11.59 4.45 -7.71
CA GLU A 2 -10.65 5.52 -8.02
C GLU A 2 -9.49 5.44 -7.02
N LEU A 3 -8.28 5.69 -7.51
CA LEU A 3 -7.05 5.67 -6.72
C LEU A 3 -6.54 7.10 -6.54
N TYR A 4 -6.44 7.53 -5.29
CA TYR A 4 -5.88 8.83 -4.93
C TYR A 4 -4.51 8.59 -4.30
N ARG A 5 -3.43 8.83 -5.05
CA ARG A 5 -2.06 8.66 -4.54
C ARG A 5 -1.86 9.63 -3.38
N LEU A 6 -1.52 9.10 -2.22
CA LEU A 6 -1.06 9.92 -1.12
C LEU A 6 0.34 10.41 -1.44
N ARG A 7 0.54 11.73 -1.41
CA ARG A 7 1.85 12.35 -1.24
C ARG A 7 1.80 13.06 0.10
N GLU A 8 1.95 12.32 1.18
CA GLU A 8 2.13 12.96 2.47
C GLU A 8 3.59 13.44 2.63
N PRO A 9 3.82 14.61 3.26
CA PRO A 9 5.14 14.99 3.72
C PRO A 9 5.56 14.02 4.83
N GLY A 10 6.51 13.12 4.52
CA GLY A 10 6.95 12.07 5.44
C GLY A 10 6.95 10.65 4.84
N MET A 11 6.44 10.48 3.61
CA MET A 11 6.73 9.27 2.85
C MET A 11 8.24 9.09 2.70
N ASP A 12 8.76 7.92 3.06
CA ASP A 12 10.17 7.61 2.90
C ASP A 12 10.57 7.78 1.43
N ASP A 13 11.32 8.84 1.13
CA ASP A 13 11.79 9.17 -0.21
C ASP A 13 12.53 7.99 -0.84
N ILE A 14 13.19 7.16 -0.03
CA ILE A 14 13.88 5.94 -0.49
C ILE A 14 12.88 4.92 -1.03
N ALA A 15 11.72 4.78 -0.37
CA ALA A 15 10.65 3.87 -0.78
C ALA A 15 9.99 4.29 -2.09
N MET A 16 9.78 5.60 -2.28
CA MET A 16 9.30 6.16 -3.54
C MET A 16 10.34 6.03 -4.65
N MET A 17 11.61 6.38 -4.38
CA MET A 17 12.69 6.32 -5.37
C MET A 17 12.98 4.90 -5.85
N LYS A 18 12.82 3.90 -4.97
CA LYS A 18 13.05 2.49 -5.29
C LYS A 18 11.79 1.74 -5.67
N GLU A 19 10.65 2.43 -5.72
CA GLU A 19 9.34 1.91 -6.09
C GLU A 19 8.99 0.59 -5.39
N PHE A 20 9.27 0.46 -4.10
CA PHE A 20 8.93 -0.75 -3.35
C PHE A 20 7.70 -0.62 -2.47
N ARG A 21 7.21 0.61 -2.27
CA ARG A 21 6.02 0.95 -1.50
C ARG A 21 5.23 2.05 -2.21
N LYS A 22 3.90 1.98 -2.18
CA LYS A 22 3.02 3.12 -2.50
C LYS A 22 1.80 3.11 -1.59
N ASP A 23 1.35 4.29 -1.18
CA ASP A 23 0.16 4.44 -0.34
C ASP A 23 -0.92 5.19 -1.12
N TYR A 24 -2.16 4.72 -0.98
CA TYR A 24 -3.31 5.24 -1.71
C TYR A 24 -4.52 5.35 -0.79
N TRP A 25 -5.33 6.38 -1.01
CA TRP A 25 -6.75 6.32 -0.66
C TRP A 25 -7.51 5.64 -1.79
N ILE A 26 -8.24 4.59 -1.45
CA ILE A 26 -9.08 3.81 -2.36
C ILE A 26 -10.53 4.14 -2.06
N ASN A 27 -11.28 4.63 -3.06
CA ASN A 27 -12.72 4.79 -2.96
C ASN A 27 -13.43 3.53 -3.48
N LEU A 28 -14.13 2.84 -2.59
CA LEU A 28 -15.02 1.70 -2.87
C LEU A 28 -16.45 2.05 -2.41
N GLU A 29 -17.36 2.23 -3.37
CA GLU A 29 -18.80 2.39 -3.13
C GLU A 29 -19.17 3.40 -2.01
N ASN A 30 -18.48 4.56 -1.99
CA ASN A 30 -18.60 5.66 -1.01
C ASN A 30 -17.82 5.50 0.31
N ASN A 31 -17.02 4.44 0.45
CA ASN A 31 -16.07 4.31 1.55
C ASN A 31 -14.64 4.57 1.07
N PHE A 32 -13.88 5.31 1.88
CA PHE A 32 -12.47 5.58 1.63
C PHE A 32 -11.61 4.73 2.54
N TYR A 33 -10.69 3.97 1.94
CA TYR A 33 -9.72 3.14 2.65
C TYR A 33 -8.32 3.64 2.35
N GLU A 34 -7.59 4.02 3.39
CA GLU A 34 -6.14 4.16 3.26
C GLU A 34 -5.55 2.76 3.13
N THR A 35 -4.75 2.55 2.09
CA THR A 35 -4.15 1.25 1.79
C THR A 35 -2.69 1.45 1.39
N THR A 36 -1.84 0.66 2.03
CA THR A 36 -0.41 0.61 1.75
C THR A 36 -0.08 -0.62 0.90
N PHE A 37 0.64 -0.42 -0.20
CA PHE A 37 1.11 -1.49 -1.07
C PHE A 37 2.61 -1.68 -0.92
N PHE A 38 3.06 -2.92 -0.77
CA PHE A 38 4.47 -3.28 -0.74
C PHE A 38 4.82 -4.33 -1.78
N THR A 39 6.09 -4.35 -2.18
CA THR A 39 6.69 -5.48 -2.89
C THR A 39 7.07 -6.61 -1.93
N TRP A 40 6.93 -7.88 -2.35
CA TRP A 40 7.25 -9.06 -1.51
C TRP A 40 8.65 -9.01 -0.89
N ASN A 41 9.64 -8.59 -1.67
CA ASN A 41 11.05 -8.55 -1.27
C ASN A 41 11.37 -7.47 -0.22
N ARG A 42 10.47 -6.50 -0.01
CA ARG A 42 10.68 -5.39 0.93
C ARG A 42 9.71 -5.40 2.09
N PHE A 43 8.53 -6.02 1.93
CA PHE A 43 7.52 -6.08 2.96
C PHE A 43 8.07 -6.55 4.31
N GLU A 44 8.75 -7.69 4.40
CA GLU A 44 9.21 -8.22 5.70
C GLU A 44 10.22 -7.31 6.40
N THR A 45 11.11 -6.67 5.64
CA THR A 45 12.14 -5.77 6.18
C THR A 45 11.50 -4.49 6.71
N GLU A 46 10.68 -3.83 5.90
CA GLU A 46 10.02 -2.57 6.27
C GLU A 46 8.98 -2.80 7.38
N TYR A 47 8.19 -3.88 7.30
CA TYR A 47 7.24 -4.27 8.33
C TYR A 47 7.92 -4.51 9.68
N SER A 48 9.10 -5.12 9.69
CA SER A 48 9.86 -5.36 10.93
C SER A 48 10.42 -4.07 11.52
N ILE A 49 10.86 -3.12 10.69
CA ILE A 49 11.32 -1.79 11.13
C ILE A 49 10.16 -1.02 11.77
N LEU A 50 9.03 -0.92 11.07
CA LEU A 50 7.84 -0.22 11.55
C LEU A 50 7.31 -0.80 12.87
N LYS A 51 7.32 -2.13 13.02
CA LYS A 51 6.95 -2.81 14.27
C LYS A 51 7.91 -2.49 15.42
N GLY A 52 9.19 -2.30 15.12
CA GLY A 52 10.25 -2.00 16.10
C GLY A 52 10.16 -0.61 16.72
N ASP A 53 9.63 0.37 15.99
CA ASP A 53 9.55 1.77 16.42
C ASP A 53 8.36 2.07 17.36
N GLY A 54 7.56 1.06 17.72
CA GLY A 54 6.49 1.19 18.72
C GLY A 54 5.26 1.97 18.27
N PHE A 55 5.24 2.46 17.03
CA PHE A 55 4.11 3.18 16.43
C PHE A 55 3.11 2.29 15.67
N PHE A 56 3.32 0.98 15.63
CA PHE A 56 2.58 0.13 14.69
C PHE A 56 1.41 -0.63 15.33
N VAL A 57 0.21 -0.09 15.15
CA VAL A 57 -0.97 -0.91 14.85
C VAL A 57 -0.90 -1.15 13.34
N PRO A 58 -0.89 -2.39 12.83
CA PRO A 58 -1.07 -2.58 11.40
C PRO A 58 -2.44 -2.00 11.06
N ASP A 59 -2.48 -0.79 10.51
CA ASP A 59 -3.68 -0.32 9.85
C ASP A 59 -4.02 -1.39 8.81
N THR A 60 -5.22 -1.92 8.95
CA THR A 60 -5.69 -3.24 8.48
C THR A 60 -5.67 -3.44 6.96
N ASN A 61 -5.09 -2.50 6.21
CA ASN A 61 -5.15 -2.40 4.76
C ASN A 61 -3.74 -2.37 4.15
N THR A 62 -2.91 -3.37 4.48
CA THR A 62 -1.63 -3.56 3.77
C THR A 62 -1.74 -4.70 2.77
N ILE A 63 -1.34 -4.46 1.53
CA ILE A 63 -1.38 -5.45 0.45
C ILE A 63 0.03 -5.66 -0.10
N VAL A 64 0.45 -6.92 -0.17
CA VAL A 64 1.76 -7.28 -0.72
C VAL A 64 1.60 -7.83 -2.14
N LEU A 65 2.38 -7.29 -3.06
CA LEU A 65 2.29 -7.53 -4.50
C LEU A 65 3.68 -7.87 -5.10
N PRO A 66 3.74 -8.51 -6.28
CA PRO A 66 5.01 -8.70 -7.00
C PRO A 66 5.65 -7.39 -7.46
N SER A 67 4.84 -6.35 -7.66
CA SER A 67 5.25 -5.00 -8.03
C SER A 67 4.20 -4.01 -7.52
N VAL A 68 4.61 -2.77 -7.26
CA VAL A 68 3.70 -1.67 -6.88
C VAL A 68 3.50 -0.67 -8.04
N ASP A 69 3.74 -1.10 -9.28
CA ASP A 69 3.25 -0.35 -10.44
C ASP A 69 1.71 -0.25 -10.42
N GLU A 70 1.18 0.81 -11.02
CA GLU A 70 -0.26 1.13 -10.91
C GLU A 70 -1.14 0.07 -11.60
N ASP A 71 -0.66 -0.54 -12.67
CA ASP A 71 -1.39 -1.60 -13.37
C ASP A 71 -1.52 -2.86 -12.51
N THR A 72 -0.44 -3.28 -11.84
CA THR A 72 -0.45 -4.40 -10.90
C THR A 72 -1.36 -4.12 -9.70
N ILE A 73 -1.33 -2.90 -9.17
CA ILE A 73 -2.22 -2.48 -8.07
C ILE A 73 -3.69 -2.55 -8.52
N ILE A 74 -4.03 -1.95 -9.66
CA ILE A 74 -5.40 -1.94 -10.18
C ILE A 74 -5.89 -3.37 -10.46
N ALA A 75 -5.05 -4.22 -11.03
CA ALA A 75 -5.39 -5.62 -11.30
C ALA A 75 -5.67 -6.41 -10.01
N ALA A 76 -4.84 -6.22 -8.98
CA ALA A 76 -5.03 -6.85 -7.67
C ALA A 76 -6.33 -6.40 -7.00
N LEU A 77 -6.62 -5.10 -7.01
CA LEU A 77 -7.84 -4.55 -6.43
C LEU A 77 -9.10 -5.01 -7.15
N LYS A 78 -9.08 -5.06 -8.49
CA LYS A 78 -10.20 -5.62 -9.28
C LYS A 78 -10.49 -7.07 -8.89
N LYS A 79 -9.44 -7.89 -8.73
CA LYS A 79 -9.60 -9.27 -8.29
C LYS A 79 -10.20 -9.36 -6.89
N TRP A 80 -9.76 -8.52 -5.97
CA TRP A 80 -10.28 -8.50 -4.60
C TRP A 80 -11.77 -8.13 -4.57
N MET A 81 -12.18 -7.10 -5.32
CA MET A 81 -13.58 -6.69 -5.42
C MET A 81 -14.49 -7.77 -6.02
N THR A 82 -14.00 -8.61 -6.94
CA THR A 82 -14.79 -9.73 -7.49
C THR A 82 -14.95 -10.91 -6.52
N GLN A 83 -14.19 -10.92 -5.43
CA GLN A 83 -14.23 -11.99 -4.41
C GLN A 83 -14.99 -11.58 -3.15
N LEU A 84 -15.39 -10.31 -3.05
CA LEU A 84 -16.30 -9.77 -2.03
C LEU A 84 -17.75 -9.94 -2.48
#